data_AF-A0A4R6L459-F1
#
_entry.id   AF-A0A4R6L459-F1
#
_cell.length_a   1.000
_cell.length_b   1.000
_cell.length_c   1.000
_cell.angle_alpha   90.00
_cell.angle_beta   90.00
_cell.angle_gamma   90.00
#
_symmetry.space_group_name_H-M   'P 1'
#
loop_
_entity.id
_entity.type
_entity.pdbx_description
1 polymer ?
#
loop_
_entity_poly.entity_id
_entity_poly.type
_entity_poly.pdbx_seq_one_letter_code
_entity_poly.pdbx_strand_id
1 'polypeptide(L)'
;MTDPGRTTILRAARKAFAREPYDAVTLRGVAADAGVSAALIVKHFGGKEALFERVADFTEAAQLLLAAPNERLGEHAVRTLVEYRRDNDQDLLVRVVFAAGKADERAQIREHFRDQVTRAFAARLTGPDAELRAALITAHLLGLGAAIAIDKTGPIATADVATVAELYAPAIQQLIH
;
A
#
# COMPACT_ATOMS: atom_id res chain seq x y z
N MET A 1 -14.49 -2.42 -15.23
CA MET A 1 -15.17 -3.62 -14.71
C MET A 1 -14.09 -4.58 -14.24
N THR A 2 -13.83 -4.61 -12.93
CA THR A 2 -12.74 -5.39 -12.33
C THR A 2 -13.13 -6.86 -12.34
N ASP A 3 -12.34 -7.69 -13.01
CA ASP A 3 -12.51 -9.14 -12.98
C ASP A 3 -12.31 -9.65 -11.53
N PRO A 4 -13.33 -10.25 -10.89
CA PRO A 4 -13.24 -10.73 -9.50
C PRO A 4 -12.04 -11.68 -9.27
N GLY A 5 -11.62 -12.41 -10.30
CA GLY A 5 -10.44 -13.26 -10.27
C GLY A 5 -9.15 -12.44 -10.17
N ARG A 6 -9.05 -11.33 -10.91
CA ARG A 6 -7.86 -10.45 -10.91
C ARG A 6 -7.62 -9.83 -9.53
N THR A 7 -8.68 -9.36 -8.87
CA THR A 7 -8.58 -8.77 -7.52
C THR A 7 -8.14 -9.80 -6.49
N THR A 8 -8.72 -11.00 -6.53
CA THR A 8 -8.39 -12.07 -5.57
C THR A 8 -6.97 -12.61 -5.77
N ILE A 9 -6.52 -12.74 -7.03
CA ILE A 9 -5.12 -13.09 -7.35
C ILE A 9 -4.15 -12.05 -6.79
N LEU A 10 -4.41 -10.75 -7.00
CA LEU A 10 -3.52 -9.69 -6.49
C LEU A 10 -3.47 -9.68 -4.96
N ARG A 11 -4.60 -9.94 -4.28
CA ARG A 11 -4.63 -10.05 -2.82
C ARG A 11 -3.74 -11.20 -2.32
N ALA A 12 -3.90 -12.39 -2.90
CA ALA A 12 -3.08 -13.55 -2.56
C ALA A 12 -1.59 -13.32 -2.86
N ALA A 13 -1.29 -12.69 -4.00
CA ALA A 13 0.08 -12.36 -4.39
C ALA A 13 0.73 -11.37 -3.41
N ARG A 14 0.04 -10.29 -3.04
CA ARG A 14 0.51 -9.31 -2.04
C ARG A 14 0.83 -9.99 -0.70
N LYS A 15 -0.04 -10.88 -0.24
CA LYS A 15 0.16 -11.67 0.98
C LYS A 15 1.39 -12.60 0.88
N ALA A 16 1.57 -13.27 -0.26
CA ALA A 16 2.69 -14.19 -0.46
C ALA A 16 4.04 -13.44 -0.50
N PHE A 17 4.16 -12.40 -1.33
CA PHE A 17 5.39 -11.61 -1.47
C PHE A 17 5.73 -10.75 -0.23
N ALA A 18 4.76 -10.52 0.67
CA ALA A 18 5.02 -9.87 1.95
C ALA A 18 5.55 -10.83 3.04
N ARG A 19 5.49 -12.15 2.82
CA ARG A 19 5.86 -13.17 3.84
C ARG A 19 7.08 -13.98 3.43
N GLU A 20 7.26 -14.18 2.14
CA GLU A 20 8.27 -15.08 1.59
C GLU A 20 9.17 -14.32 0.62
N PRO A 21 10.47 -14.67 0.55
CA PRO A 21 11.35 -14.12 -0.48
C PRO A 21 10.84 -14.48 -1.87
N TYR A 22 11.13 -13.62 -2.85
CA TYR A 22 10.67 -13.78 -4.23
C TYR A 22 10.77 -15.22 -4.71
N ASP A 23 11.94 -15.86 -4.61
CA ASP A 23 12.20 -17.23 -5.09
C ASP A 23 11.28 -18.30 -4.49
N ALA A 24 10.85 -18.14 -3.24
CA ALA A 24 9.97 -19.10 -2.55
C ALA A 24 8.50 -18.98 -2.99
N VAL A 25 8.07 -17.81 -3.44
CA VAL A 25 6.69 -17.61 -3.92
C VAL A 25 6.47 -18.37 -5.23
N THR A 26 5.45 -19.22 -5.29
CA THR A 26 5.08 -19.97 -6.50
C THR A 26 3.72 -19.56 -7.03
N LEU A 27 3.54 -19.57 -8.36
CA LEU A 27 2.24 -19.30 -8.99
C LEU A 27 1.16 -20.28 -8.54
N ARG A 28 1.53 -21.54 -8.26
CA ARG A 28 0.59 -22.54 -7.72
C ARG A 28 0.15 -22.20 -6.29
N GLY A 29 1.08 -21.77 -5.44
CA GLY A 29 0.76 -21.33 -4.08
C GLY A 29 -0.18 -20.12 -4.06
N VAL A 30 0.13 -19.11 -4.89
CA VAL A 30 -0.75 -17.94 -5.05
C VAL A 30 -2.12 -18.34 -5.60
N ALA A 31 -2.18 -19.22 -6.60
CA ALA A 31 -3.44 -19.70 -7.16
C ALA A 31 -4.31 -20.45 -6.13
N ALA A 32 -3.67 -21.27 -5.29
CA ALA A 32 -4.35 -21.99 -4.22
C ALA A 32 -4.95 -21.03 -3.17
N ASP A 33 -4.19 -20.04 -2.70
CA ASP A 33 -4.70 -19.03 -1.75
C ASP A 33 -5.78 -18.13 -2.38
N ALA A 34 -5.70 -17.88 -3.69
CA ALA A 34 -6.70 -17.13 -4.43
C ALA A 34 -7.95 -17.95 -4.84
N GLY A 35 -7.95 -19.28 -4.65
CA GLY A 35 -9.05 -20.15 -5.08
C GLY A 35 -9.23 -20.23 -6.60
N VAL A 36 -8.16 -20.10 -7.38
CA VAL A 36 -8.17 -20.12 -8.86
C VAL A 36 -7.14 -21.11 -9.43
N SER A 37 -7.11 -21.28 -10.75
CA SER A 37 -6.06 -22.05 -11.42
C SER A 37 -4.81 -21.21 -11.71
N ALA A 38 -3.62 -21.82 -11.69
CA ALA A 38 -2.38 -21.13 -12.07
C ALA A 38 -2.41 -20.63 -13.53
N ALA A 39 -3.12 -21.33 -14.42
CA ALA A 39 -3.33 -20.91 -15.80
C ALA A 39 -4.08 -19.57 -15.89
N LEU A 40 -5.02 -19.32 -14.96
CA LEU A 40 -5.74 -18.04 -14.90
C LEU A 40 -4.80 -16.88 -14.51
N ILE A 41 -3.85 -17.13 -13.62
CA ILE A 41 -2.81 -16.14 -13.26
C ILE A 41 -1.95 -15.81 -14.48
N VAL A 42 -1.44 -16.82 -15.19
CA VAL A 42 -0.65 -16.61 -16.41
C VAL A 42 -1.46 -15.85 -17.46
N LYS A 43 -2.74 -16.17 -17.63
CA LYS A 43 -3.64 -15.45 -18.55
C LYS A 43 -3.81 -13.97 -18.20
N HIS A 44 -3.96 -13.63 -16.91
CA HIS A 44 -4.20 -12.23 -16.49
C HIS A 44 -2.94 -11.39 -16.30
N PHE A 45 -1.83 -12.03 -15.93
CA PHE A 45 -0.62 -11.37 -15.45
C PHE A 45 0.65 -11.80 -16.20
N GLY A 46 0.62 -12.82 -17.05
CA GLY A 46 1.78 -13.26 -17.85
C GLY A 46 2.75 -14.21 -17.12
N GLY A 47 2.90 -14.10 -15.80
CA GLY A 47 3.80 -14.96 -15.03
C GLY A 47 4.12 -14.42 -13.63
N LYS A 48 5.09 -15.03 -12.95
CA LYS A 48 5.50 -14.64 -11.59
C LYS A 48 6.13 -13.26 -11.56
N GLU A 49 7.03 -12.96 -12.51
CA GLU A 49 7.71 -11.67 -12.64
C GLU A 49 6.69 -10.56 -12.86
N ALA A 50 5.86 -10.67 -13.89
CA ALA A 50 4.85 -9.66 -14.17
C ALA A 50 3.75 -9.58 -13.08
N LEU A 51 3.48 -10.65 -12.32
CA LEU A 51 2.64 -10.58 -11.13
C LEU A 51 3.33 -9.80 -10.00
N PHE A 52 4.62 -10.03 -9.78
CA PHE A 52 5.42 -9.27 -8.81
C PHE A 52 5.49 -7.79 -9.16
N GLU A 53 5.69 -7.44 -10.43
CA GLU A 53 5.63 -6.04 -10.90
C GLU A 53 4.32 -5.36 -10.51
N ARG A 54 3.19 -6.06 -10.66
CA ARG A 54 1.87 -5.53 -10.23
C ARG A 54 1.73 -5.40 -8.72
N VAL A 55 2.46 -6.19 -7.94
CA VAL A 55 2.49 -6.08 -6.48
C VAL A 55 3.40 -4.92 -6.06
N ALA A 56 4.52 -4.72 -6.76
CA ALA A 56 5.48 -3.64 -6.54
C ALA A 56 4.99 -2.28 -7.05
N ASP A 57 3.92 -2.22 -7.85
CA ASP A 57 3.29 -0.99 -8.33
C ASP A 57 2.41 -0.36 -7.24
N PHE A 58 2.66 0.92 -6.95
CA PHE A 58 1.94 1.78 -5.99
C PHE A 58 1.14 2.90 -6.68
N THR A 59 1.11 2.98 -8.00
CA THR A 59 0.45 4.07 -8.75
C THR A 59 -1.02 4.24 -8.34
N GLU A 60 -1.77 3.15 -8.26
CA GLU A 60 -3.18 3.17 -7.83
C GLU A 60 -3.31 3.63 -6.36
N ALA A 61 -2.42 3.17 -5.48
CA ALA A 61 -2.42 3.57 -4.08
C ALA A 61 -2.15 5.08 -3.93
N ALA A 62 -1.18 5.62 -4.68
CA ALA A 62 -0.89 7.05 -4.69
C ALA A 62 -2.09 7.86 -5.19
N GLN A 63 -2.74 7.43 -6.27
CA GLN A 63 -3.94 8.09 -6.79
C GLN A 63 -5.06 8.14 -5.75
N LEU A 64 -5.34 7.03 -5.06
CA LEU A 64 -6.35 6.97 -4.00
C LEU A 64 -6.02 7.92 -2.84
N LEU A 65 -4.78 7.89 -2.35
CA LEU A 65 -4.33 8.71 -1.23
C LEU A 65 -4.29 10.22 -1.56
N LEU A 66 -4.13 10.57 -2.84
CA LEU A 66 -4.04 11.95 -3.31
C LEU A 66 -5.36 12.50 -3.87
N ALA A 67 -6.45 11.74 -3.80
CA ALA A 67 -7.76 12.09 -4.36
C ALA A 67 -8.53 13.16 -3.57
N ALA A 68 -7.82 14.18 -3.05
CA ALA A 68 -8.38 15.31 -2.33
C ALA A 68 -7.55 16.59 -2.55
N PRO A 69 -8.16 17.78 -2.40
CA PRO A 69 -7.45 19.05 -2.42
C PRO A 69 -6.55 19.18 -1.17
N ASN A 70 -5.51 20.03 -1.23
CA ASN A 70 -4.46 20.08 -0.21
C ASN A 70 -5.02 20.40 1.19
N GLU A 71 -6.05 21.24 1.27
CA GLU A 71 -6.68 21.70 2.51
C GLU A 71 -7.30 20.58 3.35
N ARG A 72 -7.57 19.41 2.73
CA ARG A 72 -8.14 18.23 3.42
C ARG A 72 -7.35 16.96 3.13
N LEU A 73 -6.18 17.06 2.51
CA LEU A 73 -5.44 15.90 2.01
C LEU A 73 -4.96 14.99 3.15
N GLY A 74 -4.59 15.55 4.30
CA GLY A 74 -4.18 14.77 5.46
C GLY A 74 -5.32 13.90 6.00
N GLU A 75 -6.52 14.47 6.16
CA GLU A 75 -7.71 13.72 6.59
C GLU A 75 -8.07 12.64 5.58
N HIS A 76 -8.14 13.01 4.30
CA HIS A 76 -8.44 12.09 3.21
C HIS A 76 -7.48 10.90 3.15
N ALA A 77 -6.17 11.15 3.25
CA ALA A 77 -5.16 10.11 3.19
C ALA A 77 -5.27 9.11 4.36
N VAL A 78 -5.51 9.61 5.59
CA VAL A 78 -5.70 8.74 6.77
C VAL A 78 -6.96 7.89 6.63
N ARG A 79 -8.09 8.51 6.26
CA ARG A 79 -9.36 7.79 6.08
C ARG A 79 -9.23 6.72 5.01
N THR A 80 -8.70 7.10 3.84
CA THR A 80 -8.47 6.20 2.71
C THR A 80 -7.62 5.00 3.11
N LEU A 81 -6.53 5.22 3.86
CA LEU A 81 -5.67 4.14 4.35
C LEU A 81 -6.43 3.16 5.27
N VAL A 82 -7.18 3.68 6.24
CA VAL A 82 -7.88 2.87 7.24
C VAL A 82 -9.09 2.14 6.64
N GLU A 83 -9.88 2.82 5.79
CA GLU A 83 -11.02 2.25 5.08
C GLU A 83 -10.57 1.15 4.12
N TYR A 84 -9.55 1.43 3.30
CA TYR A 84 -9.01 0.42 2.37
C TYR A 84 -8.60 -0.86 3.10
N ARG A 85 -7.96 -0.73 4.26
CA ARG A 85 -7.58 -1.88 5.07
C ARG A 85 -8.77 -2.65 5.59
N ARG A 86 -9.82 -1.98 6.08
CA ARG A 86 -11.04 -2.65 6.58
C ARG A 86 -11.72 -3.44 5.48
N ASP A 87 -11.83 -2.85 4.31
CA ASP A 87 -12.58 -3.45 3.20
C ASP A 87 -11.81 -4.59 2.51
N ASN A 88 -10.47 -4.58 2.59
CA ASN A 88 -9.62 -5.49 1.83
C ASN A 88 -8.78 -6.46 2.67
N ASP A 89 -8.76 -6.31 4.01
CA ASP A 89 -7.81 -6.95 4.96
C ASP A 89 -6.35 -6.82 4.49
N GLN A 90 -6.01 -5.71 3.82
CA GLN A 90 -4.69 -5.42 3.25
C GLN A 90 -4.35 -3.94 3.37
N ASP A 91 -3.08 -3.62 3.58
CA ASP A 91 -2.63 -2.23 3.62
C ASP A 91 -2.30 -1.67 2.23
N LEU A 92 -2.52 -0.37 2.04
CA LEU A 92 -2.14 0.33 0.81
C LEU A 92 -0.63 0.45 0.63
N LEU A 93 0.16 0.59 1.69
CA LEU A 93 1.57 1.00 1.63
C LEU A 93 2.52 0.06 2.37
N VAL A 94 2.09 -0.56 3.46
CA VAL A 94 2.95 -1.35 4.40
C VAL A 94 3.71 -2.50 3.74
N ARG A 95 3.31 -2.95 2.55
CA ARG A 95 4.07 -3.94 1.77
C ARG A 95 5.53 -3.53 1.50
N VAL A 96 5.85 -2.23 1.48
CA VAL A 96 7.24 -1.75 1.36
C VAL A 96 8.10 -2.10 2.58
N VAL A 97 7.47 -2.19 3.77
CA VAL A 97 8.15 -2.42 5.05
C VAL A 97 8.44 -3.90 5.27
N PHE A 98 7.47 -4.76 4.95
CA PHE A 98 7.56 -6.21 5.18
C PHE A 98 8.03 -7.01 3.96
N ALA A 99 8.52 -6.34 2.91
CA ALA A 99 9.03 -7.05 1.73
C ALA A 99 10.16 -8.03 2.11
N ALA A 100 9.84 -9.33 2.10
CA ALA A 100 10.80 -10.42 2.20
C ALA A 100 11.44 -10.63 0.82
N GLY A 101 12.76 -10.83 0.72
CA GLY A 101 13.45 -10.93 -0.58
C GLY A 101 14.98 -10.99 -0.51
N LYS A 102 15.67 -10.94 -1.65
CA LYS A 102 17.10 -10.61 -1.70
C LYS A 102 17.25 -9.08 -1.73
N ALA A 103 18.48 -8.57 -1.84
CA ALA A 103 18.72 -7.13 -1.78
C ALA A 103 18.01 -6.36 -2.91
N ASP A 104 17.93 -6.96 -4.09
CA ASP A 104 17.51 -6.32 -5.34
C ASP A 104 15.99 -6.16 -5.43
N GLU A 105 15.18 -7.17 -5.10
CA GLU A 105 13.72 -7.05 -5.17
C GLU A 105 13.18 -6.09 -4.09
N ARG A 106 13.83 -6.07 -2.92
CA ARG A 106 13.52 -5.06 -1.91
C ARG A 106 13.92 -3.66 -2.38
N ALA A 107 15.00 -3.53 -3.15
CA ALA A 107 15.40 -2.24 -3.71
C ALA A 107 14.36 -1.73 -4.70
N GLN A 108 13.87 -2.60 -5.58
CA GLN A 108 12.83 -2.26 -6.54
C GLN A 108 11.53 -1.78 -5.87
N ILE A 109 11.01 -2.51 -4.86
CA ILE A 109 9.79 -2.07 -4.14
C ILE A 109 10.02 -0.71 -3.47
N ARG A 110 11.19 -0.46 -2.87
CA ARG A 110 11.52 0.84 -2.27
C ARG A 110 11.63 1.95 -3.30
N GLU A 111 12.20 1.67 -4.46
CA GLU A 111 12.32 2.63 -5.57
C GLU A 111 10.93 3.00 -6.11
N HIS A 112 10.09 2.01 -6.40
CA HIS A 112 8.70 2.26 -6.80
C HIS A 112 7.93 3.06 -5.75
N PHE A 113 8.06 2.71 -4.46
CA PHE A 113 7.41 3.48 -3.40
C PHE A 113 7.87 4.95 -3.39
N ARG A 114 9.18 5.20 -3.49
CA ARG A 114 9.73 6.56 -3.55
C ARG A 114 9.18 7.31 -4.76
N ASP A 115 9.25 6.71 -5.93
CA ASP A 115 8.94 7.41 -7.19
C ASP A 115 7.45 7.58 -7.44
N GLN A 116 6.61 6.64 -6.95
CA GLN A 116 5.18 6.66 -7.21
C GLN A 116 4.37 7.24 -6.06
N VAL A 117 4.83 7.12 -4.81
CA VAL A 117 4.11 7.63 -3.62
C VAL A 117 4.77 8.89 -3.10
N THR A 118 6.04 8.84 -2.69
CA THR A 118 6.70 9.99 -2.05
C THR A 118 6.81 11.17 -3.01
N ARG A 119 7.25 10.96 -4.26
CA ARG A 119 7.30 12.03 -5.26
C ARG A 119 5.91 12.58 -5.63
N ALA A 120 4.88 11.72 -5.63
CA ALA A 120 3.52 12.17 -5.93
C ALA A 120 2.97 13.10 -4.83
N PHE A 121 3.27 12.82 -3.55
CA PHE A 121 3.01 13.78 -2.47
C PHE A 121 3.84 15.05 -2.67
N ALA A 122 5.15 14.94 -2.90
CA ALA A 122 6.04 16.11 -3.07
C ALA A 122 5.56 17.06 -4.18
N ALA A 123 5.07 16.51 -5.29
CA ALA A 123 4.52 17.29 -6.41
C ALA A 123 3.25 18.08 -6.06
N ARG A 124 2.56 17.73 -4.97
CA ARG A 124 1.38 18.46 -4.47
C ARG A 124 1.76 19.57 -3.49
N LEU A 125 2.93 19.49 -2.86
CA LEU A 125 3.34 20.43 -1.82
C LEU A 125 3.97 21.69 -2.42
N THR A 126 3.77 22.82 -1.75
CA THR A 126 4.38 24.11 -2.11
C THR A 126 5.25 24.61 -0.96
N GLY A 127 6.24 25.46 -1.24
CA GLY A 127 7.15 25.99 -0.22
C GLY A 127 8.37 25.10 0.05
N PRO A 128 9.16 25.41 1.10
CA PRO A 128 10.44 24.77 1.37
C PRO A 128 10.28 23.27 1.69
N ASP A 129 11.35 22.51 1.48
CA ASP A 129 11.48 21.11 1.94
C ASP A 129 10.32 20.18 1.51
N ALA A 130 9.70 20.42 0.36
CA ALA A 130 8.57 19.63 -0.14
C ALA A 130 8.87 18.12 -0.20
N GLU A 131 10.08 17.74 -0.64
CA GLU A 131 10.47 16.31 -0.67
C GLU A 131 10.60 15.70 0.72
N LEU A 132 11.17 16.42 1.69
CA LEU A 132 11.30 15.96 3.07
C LEU A 132 9.93 15.85 3.75
N ARG A 133 9.07 16.87 3.60
CA ARG A 133 7.70 16.84 4.13
C ARG A 133 6.90 15.69 3.53
N ALA A 134 7.02 15.44 2.22
CA ALA A 134 6.40 14.28 1.59
C ALA A 134 6.92 12.95 2.15
N ALA A 135 8.23 12.84 2.39
CA ALA A 135 8.81 11.66 3.03
C ALA A 135 8.24 11.46 4.45
N LEU A 136 8.10 12.53 5.25
CA LEU A 136 7.49 12.48 6.57
C LEU A 136 6.00 12.09 6.54
N ILE A 137 5.22 12.63 5.59
CA ILE A 137 3.83 12.21 5.36
C ILE A 137 3.77 10.71 5.09
N THR A 138 4.61 10.21 4.19
CA THR A 138 4.64 8.78 3.88
C THR A 138 5.10 7.93 5.07
N ALA A 139 6.01 8.43 5.91
CA ALA A 139 6.43 7.76 7.14
C ALA A 139 5.28 7.66 8.16
N HIS A 140 4.49 8.72 8.32
CA HIS A 140 3.27 8.71 9.14
C HIS A 140 2.26 7.65 8.67
N LEU A 141 1.95 7.64 7.37
CA LEU A 141 1.01 6.68 6.79
C LEU A 141 1.51 5.23 6.94
N LEU A 142 2.80 4.99 6.69
CA LEU A 142 3.41 3.66 6.89
C LEU A 142 3.36 3.23 8.36
N GLY A 143 3.66 4.13 9.29
CA GLY A 143 3.61 3.86 10.72
C GLY A 143 2.21 3.50 11.20
N LEU A 144 1.19 4.26 10.76
CA LEU A 144 -0.21 3.99 11.08
C LEU A 144 -0.65 2.63 10.53
N GLY A 145 -0.37 2.36 9.24
CA GLY A 145 -0.69 1.08 8.63
C GLY A 145 0.01 -0.10 9.33
N ALA A 146 1.28 0.07 9.69
CA ALA A 146 2.06 -0.96 10.38
C ALA A 146 1.51 -1.24 11.77
N ALA A 147 1.14 -0.21 12.54
CA ALA A 147 0.54 -0.36 13.86
C ALA A 147 -0.75 -1.21 13.80
N ILE A 148 -1.62 -0.95 12.82
CA ILE A 148 -2.85 -1.74 12.62
C ILE A 148 -2.53 -3.17 12.17
N ALA A 149 -1.49 -3.37 11.34
CA ALA A 149 -1.06 -4.71 10.93
C ALA A 149 -0.51 -5.55 12.09
N ILE A 150 0.19 -4.92 13.03
CA ILE A 150 0.80 -5.59 14.19
C ILE A 150 -0.27 -5.98 15.22
N ASP A 151 -1.18 -5.06 15.56
CA ASP A 151 -2.25 -5.31 16.53
C ASP A 151 -3.64 -5.16 15.86
N LYS A 152 -4.05 -6.23 15.17
CA LYS A 152 -5.35 -6.28 14.46
C LYS A 152 -6.57 -6.19 15.39
N THR A 153 -6.39 -6.40 16.69
CA THR A 153 -7.46 -6.34 17.71
C THR A 153 -7.36 -5.10 18.59
N GLY A 154 -6.33 -4.27 18.36
CA GLY A 154 -6.01 -3.13 19.18
C GLY A 154 -6.96 -1.95 18.99
N PRO A 155 -6.75 -0.88 19.77
CA PRO A 155 -7.60 0.31 19.74
C PRO A 155 -7.64 0.99 18.35
N ILE A 156 -6.52 1.05 17.64
CA ILE A 156 -6.46 1.67 16.30
C ILE A 156 -7.25 0.85 15.28
N ALA A 157 -7.18 -0.48 15.37
CA ALA A 157 -7.89 -1.36 14.44
C ALA A 157 -9.41 -1.30 14.63
N THR A 158 -9.86 -1.16 15.88
CA THR A 158 -11.28 -1.24 16.27
C THR A 158 -12.00 0.11 16.36
N ALA A 159 -11.30 1.22 16.60
CA ALA A 159 -11.90 2.56 16.67
C ALA A 159 -12.54 3.01 15.35
N ASP A 160 -13.55 3.87 15.39
CA ASP A 160 -14.18 4.38 14.17
C ASP A 160 -13.16 5.14 13.29
N VAL A 161 -13.29 4.99 11.95
CA VAL A 161 -12.38 5.64 10.99
C VAL A 161 -12.31 7.15 11.23
N ALA A 162 -13.47 7.76 11.48
CA ALA A 162 -13.58 9.20 11.73
C ALA A 162 -12.76 9.62 12.96
N THR A 163 -12.81 8.83 14.05
CA THR A 163 -12.04 9.09 15.27
C THR A 163 -10.53 8.96 15.04
N VAL A 164 -10.10 7.94 14.29
CA VAL A 164 -8.67 7.80 13.92
C VAL A 164 -8.21 8.99 13.07
N ALA A 165 -9.03 9.41 12.10
CA ALA A 165 -8.74 10.56 11.24
C ALA A 165 -8.66 11.86 12.04
N GLU A 166 -9.63 12.13 12.92
CA GLU A 166 -9.66 13.32 13.77
C GLU A 166 -8.39 13.47 14.62
N LEU A 167 -7.91 12.35 15.19
CA LEU A 167 -6.73 12.35 16.06
C LEU A 167 -5.40 12.37 15.29
N TYR A 168 -5.33 11.73 14.12
CA TYR A 168 -4.05 11.49 13.42
C TYR A 168 -3.80 12.43 12.24
N ALA A 169 -4.85 12.84 11.53
CA ALA A 169 -4.73 13.68 10.34
C ALA A 169 -4.11 15.05 10.58
N PRO A 170 -4.32 15.76 11.72
CA PRO A 170 -3.72 17.07 11.93
C PRO A 170 -2.20 17.08 11.80
N ALA A 171 -1.51 16.02 12.28
CA ALA A 171 -0.06 15.90 12.16
C ALA A 171 0.40 15.79 10.70
N ILE A 172 -0.36 15.07 9.86
CA ILE A 172 -0.08 14.97 8.42
C ILE A 172 -0.41 16.29 7.71
N GLN A 173 -1.54 16.92 8.07
CA GLN A 173 -2.01 18.16 7.45
C GLN A 173 -1.02 19.31 7.65
N GLN A 174 -0.32 19.36 8.80
CA GLN A 174 0.75 20.33 9.07
C GLN A 174 1.93 20.21 8.09
N LEU A 175 2.17 19.04 7.52
CA LEU A 175 3.25 18.82 6.55
C LEU A 175 2.86 19.17 5.11
N ILE A 176 1.57 19.41 4.84
CA ILE A 176 1.06 19.69 3.49
C ILE A 176 1.17 21.18 3.12
N HIS A 177 1.19 22.05 4.12
CA HIS A 177 1.27 23.51 3.98
C HIS A 177 2.70 24.00 4.19
#